data_AF-A0A7W8NCL7-F1
#
_entry.id   AF-A0A7W8NCL7-F1
#
_cell.length_a   1.000
_cell.length_b   1.000
_cell.length_c   1.000
_cell.angle_alpha   90.00
_cell.angle_beta   90.00
_cell.angle_gamma   90.00
#
_symmetry.space_group_name_H-M   'P 1'
#
loop_
_entity.id
_entity.type
_entity.pdbx_description
1 polymer ?
#
loop_
_entity_poly.entity_id
_entity_poly.type
_entity_poly.pdbx_seq_one_letter_code
_entity_poly.pdbx_strand_id
1 'polypeptide(L)'
;MHSIHRLLLVVLLLLIGISSAGASVANAPGANLEVSLITYGPGETYWERFGHDAIEVRDSVSGESVDFNYGVFDFNESNFFINFARGRMHYLMDAEYSAPEQASYMQDGRSVTRQHLALPPQQATALRDYLLWNMRPENAGYAYDYYADNCTTRVRDALDKILGGALRKQLTALPGGMTYRQQTARLMNAQPWLMLVLDLGLGPYADQPLNAWQESFLPMVLQQQLNHVQIDNGSGGLKPLVQSEQLVSPNRLDVPPVNPPDLRLPLAAAGLILAACMLAARRWSPIGYALLTSTYLVAAGLVGLLLIGLWTLTTHHSAWANANLLFFNPLALIMLPAIWRARRGIAPSRFIEALWLLQLLAILIALSLHLLPGVVQQNQPWLLFAMPCWLAIAWSLRRGARPLSS
;
A
#
# COMPACT_ATOMS: atom_id res chain seq x y z
N MET A 1 14.30 -40.64 -61.48
CA MET A 1 13.74 -39.40 -60.88
C MET A 1 12.78 -39.65 -59.72
N HIS A 2 11.90 -40.66 -59.77
CA HIS A 2 10.95 -40.95 -58.67
C HIS A 2 11.57 -41.37 -57.32
N SER A 3 12.69 -42.12 -57.30
CA SER A 3 13.33 -42.53 -56.03
C SER A 3 13.97 -41.36 -55.26
N ILE A 4 14.48 -40.35 -55.98
CA ILE A 4 15.09 -39.15 -55.37
C ILE A 4 14.00 -38.27 -54.73
N HIS A 5 12.83 -38.17 -55.36
CA HIS A 5 11.70 -37.42 -54.80
C HIS A 5 11.13 -38.10 -53.54
N ARG A 6 11.09 -39.43 -53.50
CA ARG A 6 10.68 -40.17 -52.29
C ARG A 6 11.69 -40.01 -51.15
N LEU A 7 12.99 -40.02 -51.44
CA LEU A 7 14.02 -39.80 -50.43
C LEU A 7 13.98 -38.37 -49.88
N LEU A 8 13.80 -37.36 -50.75
CA LEU A 8 13.63 -35.97 -50.34
C LEU A 8 12.36 -35.75 -49.52
N LEU A 9 11.25 -36.43 -49.86
CA LEU A 9 10.01 -36.35 -49.09
C LEU A 9 10.17 -36.97 -47.69
N VAL A 10 10.89 -38.10 -47.58
CA VAL A 10 11.19 -38.76 -46.29
C VAL A 10 12.13 -37.89 -45.44
N VAL A 11 13.15 -37.28 -46.04
CA VAL A 11 14.04 -36.33 -45.34
C VAL A 11 13.29 -35.08 -44.91
N LEU A 12 12.37 -34.56 -45.73
CA LEU A 12 11.53 -33.41 -45.37
C LEU A 12 10.54 -33.77 -44.25
N LEU A 13 9.95 -34.96 -44.27
CA LEU A 13 9.08 -35.45 -43.20
C LEU A 13 9.85 -35.74 -41.89
N LEU A 14 11.09 -36.22 -41.99
CA LEU A 14 12.00 -36.36 -40.84
C LEU A 14 12.42 -35.00 -40.28
N LEU A 15 12.68 -34.00 -41.13
CA LEU A 15 13.00 -32.63 -40.72
C LEU A 15 11.79 -31.90 -40.11
N ILE A 16 10.57 -32.17 -40.59
CA ILE A 16 9.32 -31.66 -39.99
C ILE A 16 9.06 -32.36 -38.64
N GLY A 17 9.41 -33.65 -38.50
CA GLY A 17 9.37 -34.39 -37.24
C GLY A 17 10.46 -34.02 -36.23
N ILE A 18 11.48 -33.24 -36.64
CA ILE A 18 12.51 -32.65 -35.76
C ILE A 18 12.12 -31.23 -35.32
N SER A 19 10.97 -30.70 -35.78
CA SER A 19 10.38 -29.51 -35.16
C SER A 19 10.15 -29.81 -33.69
N SER A 20 10.87 -29.12 -32.80
CA SER A 20 10.85 -29.26 -31.34
C SER A 20 9.44 -29.48 -30.82
N ALA A 21 9.05 -30.74 -30.61
CA ALA A 21 7.75 -31.08 -30.09
C ALA A 21 7.66 -30.54 -28.66
N GLY A 22 7.01 -29.39 -28.48
CA GLY A 22 6.45 -28.94 -27.21
C GLY A 22 7.41 -28.50 -26.10
N ALA A 23 8.66 -28.14 -26.41
CA ALA A 23 9.53 -27.48 -25.43
C ALA A 23 9.01 -26.06 -25.17
N SER A 24 8.36 -25.89 -24.03
CA SER A 24 7.84 -24.65 -23.48
C SER A 24 7.99 -24.70 -21.96
N VAL A 25 7.94 -23.55 -21.29
CA VAL A 25 7.89 -23.43 -19.84
C VAL A 25 6.88 -24.42 -19.26
N ALA A 26 5.70 -24.54 -19.87
CA ALA A 26 4.63 -25.43 -19.42
C ALA A 26 5.02 -26.91 -19.31
N ASN A 27 5.88 -27.41 -20.20
CA ASN A 27 6.23 -28.84 -20.28
C ASN A 27 7.71 -29.15 -20.02
N ALA A 28 8.56 -28.14 -19.80
CA ALA A 28 10.00 -28.32 -19.65
C ALA A 28 10.37 -29.17 -18.41
N PRO A 29 11.33 -30.10 -18.50
CA PRO A 29 11.85 -30.76 -17.30
C PRO A 29 12.42 -29.74 -16.31
N GLY A 30 12.29 -29.98 -15.00
CA GLY A 30 12.79 -29.05 -13.98
C GLY A 30 14.29 -28.75 -14.06
N ALA A 31 15.08 -29.65 -14.66
CA ALA A 31 16.51 -29.42 -14.90
C ALA A 31 16.80 -28.32 -15.94
N ASN A 32 15.80 -27.99 -16.77
CA ASN A 32 15.87 -26.95 -17.78
C ASN A 32 15.20 -25.64 -17.32
N LEU A 33 14.53 -25.66 -16.16
CA LEU A 33 13.82 -24.50 -15.64
C LEU A 33 14.75 -23.63 -14.79
N GLU A 34 14.89 -22.38 -15.18
CA GLU A 34 15.48 -21.32 -14.38
C GLU A 34 14.35 -20.48 -13.77
N VAL A 35 14.48 -20.15 -12.49
CA VAL A 35 13.48 -19.36 -11.76
C VAL A 35 14.14 -18.11 -11.22
N SER A 36 13.49 -16.96 -11.42
CA SER A 36 13.94 -15.68 -10.88
C SER A 36 12.81 -14.92 -10.19
N LEU A 37 13.14 -14.16 -9.14
CA LEU A 37 12.30 -13.04 -8.72
C LEU A 37 12.61 -11.85 -9.63
N ILE A 38 11.59 -11.27 -10.25
CA ILE A 38 11.69 -10.01 -10.97
C ILE A 38 11.04 -8.93 -10.11
N THR A 39 11.83 -7.92 -9.76
CA THR A 39 11.35 -6.78 -8.96
C THR A 39 11.35 -5.52 -9.81
N TYR A 40 10.14 -4.97 -9.96
CA TYR A 40 9.87 -3.72 -10.65
C TYR A 40 9.85 -2.57 -9.64
N GLY A 41 10.67 -1.55 -9.89
CA GLY A 41 10.76 -0.38 -9.01
C GLY A 41 9.49 0.49 -9.02
N PRO A 42 9.41 1.48 -8.11
CA PRO A 42 8.33 2.47 -8.09
C PRO A 42 8.15 3.19 -9.43
N GLY A 43 6.89 3.38 -9.85
CA GLY A 43 6.47 4.18 -11.01
C GLY A 43 6.03 5.60 -10.67
N GLU A 44 5.57 6.36 -11.68
CA GLU A 44 5.09 7.73 -11.50
C GLU A 44 3.68 7.77 -10.90
N THR A 45 2.82 6.85 -11.32
CA THR A 45 1.41 6.86 -10.97
C THR A 45 1.18 6.30 -9.57
N TYR A 46 0.15 6.77 -8.85
CA TYR A 46 0.00 6.49 -7.42
C TYR A 46 -0.08 4.98 -7.08
N TRP A 47 -0.67 4.16 -7.94
CA TRP A 47 -0.72 2.70 -7.74
C TRP A 47 0.62 2.00 -8.05
N GLU A 48 1.52 2.60 -8.84
CA GLU A 48 2.83 2.04 -9.19
C GLU A 48 3.93 2.39 -8.18
N ARG A 49 3.69 3.34 -7.28
CA ARG A 49 4.69 3.88 -6.34
C ARG A 49 5.26 2.86 -5.37
N PHE A 50 4.56 1.75 -5.18
CA PHE A 50 4.99 0.66 -4.29
C PHE A 50 5.87 -0.37 -5.00
N GLY A 51 5.93 -0.33 -6.34
CA GLY A 51 6.61 -1.31 -7.16
C GLY A 51 5.70 -2.48 -7.54
N HIS A 52 6.29 -3.51 -8.13
CA HIS A 52 5.60 -4.77 -8.46
C HIS A 52 6.61 -5.93 -8.44
N ASP A 53 6.13 -7.16 -8.28
CA ASP A 53 6.96 -8.37 -8.38
C ASP A 53 6.33 -9.38 -9.33
N ALA A 54 7.19 -10.17 -9.96
CA ALA A 54 6.82 -11.36 -10.72
C ALA A 54 7.80 -12.51 -10.44
N ILE A 55 7.35 -13.74 -10.68
CA ILE A 55 8.21 -14.92 -10.76
C ILE A 55 8.46 -15.21 -12.23
N GLU A 56 9.68 -14.99 -12.70
CA GLU A 56 10.10 -15.42 -14.04
C GLU A 56 10.41 -16.90 -14.01
N VAL A 57 9.80 -17.66 -14.92
CA VAL A 57 10.19 -19.05 -15.22
C VAL A 57 10.69 -19.10 -16.66
N ARG A 58 11.93 -19.54 -16.85
CA ARG A 58 12.60 -19.64 -18.15
C ARG A 58 12.96 -21.10 -18.44
N ASP A 59 12.63 -21.59 -19.63
CA ASP A 59 13.14 -22.86 -20.14
C ASP A 59 14.44 -22.60 -20.92
N SER A 60 15.55 -23.15 -20.43
CA SER A 60 16.87 -22.97 -21.03
C SER A 60 17.04 -23.66 -22.39
N VAL A 61 16.15 -24.58 -22.76
CA VAL A 61 16.20 -25.28 -24.06
C VAL A 61 15.44 -24.51 -25.15
N SER A 62 14.20 -24.11 -24.89
CA SER A 62 13.40 -23.33 -25.86
C SER A 62 13.75 -21.84 -25.85
N GLY A 63 14.31 -21.34 -24.74
CA GLY A 63 14.53 -19.90 -24.51
C GLY A 63 13.28 -19.14 -24.09
N GLU A 64 12.11 -19.80 -24.03
CA GLU A 64 10.86 -19.20 -23.58
C GLU A 64 10.99 -18.77 -22.11
N SER A 65 10.49 -17.58 -21.80
CA SER A 65 10.38 -17.08 -20.44
C SER A 65 9.05 -16.39 -20.22
N VAL A 66 8.42 -16.71 -19.08
CA VAL A 66 7.12 -16.19 -18.68
C VAL A 66 7.23 -15.61 -17.28
N ASP A 67 6.73 -14.40 -17.11
CA ASP A 67 6.64 -13.70 -15.84
C ASP A 67 5.24 -13.93 -15.28
N PHE A 68 5.17 -14.63 -14.15
CA PHE A 68 3.94 -14.89 -13.43
C PHE A 68 3.78 -13.85 -12.33
N ASN A 69 2.74 -13.03 -12.41
CA ASN A 69 2.52 -11.95 -11.47
C ASN A 69 1.08 -11.97 -10.94
N TYR A 70 0.84 -11.22 -9.86
CA TYR A 70 -0.47 -11.09 -9.24
C TYR A 70 -0.79 -9.61 -9.18
N GLY A 71 -2.00 -9.19 -9.49
CA GLY A 71 -2.29 -7.75 -9.41
C GLY A 71 -3.13 -7.16 -10.53
N VAL A 72 -3.70 -7.99 -11.40
CA VAL A 72 -4.57 -7.52 -12.48
C VAL A 72 -6.02 -7.44 -11.98
N PHE A 73 -6.71 -6.36 -12.32
CA PHE A 73 -8.13 -6.19 -11.97
C PHE A 73 -9.01 -7.17 -12.75
N ASP A 74 -10.02 -7.74 -12.08
CA ASP A 74 -11.09 -8.44 -12.78
C ASP A 74 -12.09 -7.44 -13.39
N PHE A 75 -11.90 -7.12 -14.68
CA PHE A 75 -12.79 -6.22 -15.41
C PHE A 75 -14.20 -6.78 -15.64
N ASN A 76 -14.44 -8.07 -15.38
CA ASN A 76 -15.77 -8.66 -15.46
C ASN A 76 -16.57 -8.47 -14.16
N GLU A 77 -15.99 -7.87 -13.12
CA GLU A 77 -16.67 -7.66 -11.85
C GLU A 77 -17.75 -6.57 -11.95
N SER A 78 -19.01 -6.96 -11.76
CA SER A 78 -20.11 -6.00 -11.62
C SER A 78 -19.95 -5.14 -10.37
N ASN A 79 -20.31 -3.85 -10.44
CA ASN A 79 -20.25 -2.91 -9.30
C ASN A 79 -18.84 -2.56 -8.80
N PHE A 80 -17.81 -2.62 -9.65
CA PHE A 80 -16.42 -2.27 -9.35
C PHE A 80 -16.26 -1.07 -8.39
N PHE A 81 -16.87 0.08 -8.71
CA PHE A 81 -16.73 1.29 -7.87
C PHE A 81 -17.32 1.13 -6.45
N ILE A 82 -18.42 0.39 -6.30
CA ILE A 82 -19.04 0.13 -4.99
C ILE A 82 -18.19 -0.86 -4.21
N ASN A 83 -17.64 -1.88 -4.87
CA ASN A 83 -16.76 -2.87 -4.27
C ASN A 83 -15.44 -2.24 -3.83
N PHE A 84 -14.87 -1.35 -4.63
CA PHE A 84 -13.74 -0.49 -4.28
C PHE A 84 -14.02 0.37 -3.04
N ALA A 85 -15.14 1.10 -3.04
CA ALA A 85 -15.51 1.92 -1.88
C ALA A 85 -15.76 1.10 -0.60
N ARG A 86 -16.17 -0.18 -0.74
CA ARG A 86 -16.38 -1.10 0.38
C ARG A 86 -15.11 -1.83 0.82
N GLY A 87 -14.00 -1.72 0.08
CA GLY A 87 -12.76 -2.45 0.34
C GLY A 87 -12.83 -3.93 -0.03
N ARG A 88 -13.73 -4.32 -0.94
CA ARG A 88 -13.91 -5.71 -1.41
C ARG A 88 -13.37 -5.81 -2.83
N MET A 89 -12.07 -5.97 -2.96
CA MET A 89 -11.42 -5.98 -4.27
C MET A 89 -11.05 -7.39 -4.68
N HIS A 90 -11.45 -7.81 -5.89
CA HIS A 90 -11.03 -9.08 -6.46
C HIS A 90 -9.97 -8.82 -7.53
N TYR A 91 -8.80 -9.43 -7.33
CA TYR A 91 -7.68 -9.33 -8.24
C TYR A 91 -7.35 -10.72 -8.76
N LEU A 92 -6.67 -10.75 -9.90
CA LEU A 92 -6.30 -11.94 -10.63
C LEU A 92 -4.77 -12.09 -10.67
N MET A 93 -4.35 -13.34 -10.71
CA MET A 93 -3.04 -13.73 -11.23
C MET A 93 -3.03 -13.56 -12.76
N ASP A 94 -1.89 -13.16 -13.30
CA ASP A 94 -1.65 -13.09 -14.74
C ASP A 94 -0.26 -13.65 -15.10
N ALA A 95 -0.05 -13.94 -16.38
CA ALA A 95 1.20 -14.43 -16.92
C ALA A 95 1.47 -13.86 -18.31
N GLU A 96 2.61 -13.19 -18.46
CA GLU A 96 3.03 -12.58 -19.72
C GLU A 96 4.42 -13.06 -20.13
N TYR A 97 4.77 -12.95 -21.41
CA TYR A 97 6.15 -13.20 -21.82
C TYR A 97 7.07 -12.15 -21.19
N SER A 98 8.16 -12.60 -20.57
CA SER A 98 9.01 -11.73 -19.74
C SER A 98 9.60 -10.54 -20.49
N ALA A 99 10.01 -10.74 -21.75
CA ALA A 99 10.67 -9.69 -22.53
C ALA A 99 9.76 -8.48 -22.82
N PRO A 100 8.55 -8.64 -23.40
CA PRO A 100 7.64 -7.51 -23.58
C PRO A 100 7.15 -6.91 -22.25
N GLU A 101 6.87 -7.73 -21.23
CA GLU A 101 6.45 -7.22 -19.92
C GLU A 101 7.56 -6.33 -19.34
N GLN A 102 8.76 -6.85 -19.12
CA GLN A 102 9.89 -6.09 -18.57
C GLN A 102 10.22 -4.86 -19.42
N ALA A 103 10.10 -4.94 -20.75
CA ALA A 103 10.31 -3.80 -21.63
C ALA A 103 9.33 -2.65 -21.37
N SER A 104 8.07 -2.93 -21.04
CA SER A 104 7.08 -1.90 -20.70
C SER A 104 7.48 -1.14 -19.43
N TYR A 105 7.83 -1.84 -18.35
CA TYR A 105 8.32 -1.23 -17.11
C TYR A 105 9.61 -0.41 -17.34
N MET A 106 10.52 -0.92 -18.18
CA MET A 106 11.74 -0.20 -18.55
C MET A 106 11.42 1.08 -19.36
N GLN A 107 10.42 1.05 -20.24
CA GLN A 107 9.98 2.24 -21.00
C GLN A 107 9.39 3.30 -20.08
N ASP A 108 8.64 2.89 -19.06
CA ASP A 108 8.09 3.76 -18.02
C ASP A 108 9.16 4.34 -17.07
N GLY A 109 10.44 4.01 -17.28
CA GLY A 109 11.54 4.51 -16.47
C GLY A 109 11.75 3.77 -15.16
N ARG A 110 11.02 2.68 -14.92
CA ARG A 110 11.09 1.91 -13.67
C ARG A 110 12.35 1.04 -13.67
N SER A 111 12.90 0.77 -12.49
CA SER A 111 13.96 -0.23 -12.37
C SER A 111 13.42 -1.63 -12.59
N VAL A 112 14.25 -2.50 -13.15
CA VAL A 112 14.00 -3.95 -13.23
C VAL A 112 15.21 -4.64 -12.66
N THR A 113 15.01 -5.44 -11.60
CA THR A 113 16.05 -6.26 -11.01
C THR A 113 15.63 -7.73 -11.09
N ARG A 114 16.56 -8.59 -11.52
CA ARG A 114 16.37 -10.05 -11.59
C ARG A 114 17.23 -10.73 -10.53
N GLN A 115 16.63 -11.52 -9.66
CA GLN A 115 17.33 -12.38 -8.71
C GLN A 115 17.13 -13.84 -9.09
N HIS A 116 18.17 -14.50 -9.62
CA HIS A 116 18.13 -15.92 -9.93
C HIS A 116 18.12 -16.76 -8.65
N LEU A 117 17.17 -17.67 -8.53
CA LEU A 117 16.95 -18.46 -7.32
C LEU A 117 17.56 -19.87 -7.46
N ALA A 118 18.26 -20.33 -6.43
CA ALA A 118 18.96 -21.61 -6.37
C ALA A 118 18.03 -22.81 -6.11
N LEU A 119 16.91 -22.89 -6.85
CA LEU A 119 15.92 -23.96 -6.72
C LEU A 119 16.44 -25.26 -7.36
N PRO A 120 16.45 -26.40 -6.66
CA PRO A 120 16.66 -27.70 -7.26
C PRO A 120 15.59 -28.02 -8.32
N PRO A 121 15.88 -28.88 -9.31
CA PRO A 121 14.94 -29.23 -10.38
C PRO A 121 13.53 -29.60 -9.91
N GLN A 122 13.43 -30.35 -8.81
CA GLN A 122 12.14 -30.74 -8.24
C GLN A 122 11.33 -29.55 -7.72
N GLN A 123 11.99 -28.57 -7.08
CA GLN A 123 11.34 -27.35 -6.61
C GLN A 123 10.97 -26.42 -7.77
N ALA A 124 11.83 -26.31 -8.79
CA ALA A 124 11.51 -25.53 -9.99
C ALA A 124 10.28 -26.09 -10.72
N THR A 125 10.20 -27.43 -10.89
CA THR A 125 9.01 -28.10 -11.41
C THR A 125 7.78 -27.84 -10.55
N ALA A 126 7.88 -28.02 -9.23
CA ALA A 126 6.76 -27.82 -8.32
C ALA A 126 6.25 -26.37 -8.33
N LEU A 127 7.15 -25.39 -8.43
CA LEU A 127 6.78 -23.97 -8.53
C LEU A 127 6.04 -23.69 -9.84
N ARG A 128 6.58 -24.11 -10.98
CA ARG A 128 5.91 -23.95 -12.26
C ARG A 128 4.51 -24.60 -12.23
N ASP A 129 4.40 -25.84 -11.77
CA ASP A 129 3.12 -26.55 -11.73
C ASP A 129 2.10 -25.84 -10.82
N TYR A 130 2.57 -25.26 -9.70
CA TYR A 130 1.75 -24.43 -8.83
C TYR A 130 1.28 -23.15 -9.54
N LEU A 131 2.16 -22.44 -10.25
CA LEU A 131 1.82 -21.21 -10.98
C LEU A 131 0.81 -21.50 -12.09
N LEU A 132 1.00 -22.57 -12.86
CA LEU A 132 0.07 -22.98 -13.91
C LEU A 132 -1.29 -23.45 -13.36
N TRP A 133 -1.29 -24.12 -12.20
CA TRP A 133 -2.53 -24.45 -11.49
C TRP A 133 -3.25 -23.19 -11.00
N ASN A 134 -2.50 -22.21 -10.48
CA ASN A 134 -3.05 -20.98 -9.95
C ASN A 134 -3.61 -20.06 -11.06
N MET A 135 -3.04 -20.11 -12.27
CA MET A 135 -3.53 -19.41 -13.46
C MET A 135 -4.86 -19.93 -14.01
N ARG A 136 -5.38 -21.07 -13.53
CA ARG A 136 -6.68 -21.57 -13.99
C ARG A 136 -7.81 -20.62 -13.56
N PRO A 137 -8.88 -20.45 -14.36
CA PRO A 137 -9.97 -19.52 -14.05
C PRO A 137 -10.56 -19.70 -12.65
N GLU A 138 -10.65 -20.93 -12.15
CA GLU A 138 -11.15 -21.26 -10.82
C GLU A 138 -10.21 -20.90 -9.66
N ASN A 139 -8.92 -20.63 -9.92
CA ASN A 139 -7.89 -20.39 -8.90
C ASN A 139 -7.23 -19.01 -9.01
N ALA A 140 -7.36 -18.30 -10.13
CA ALA A 140 -6.65 -17.06 -10.39
C ALA A 140 -7.11 -15.89 -9.50
N GLY A 141 -8.38 -15.92 -9.05
CA GLY A 141 -8.99 -14.88 -8.24
C GLY A 141 -8.64 -14.94 -6.76
N TYR A 142 -8.36 -13.77 -6.18
CA TYR A 142 -8.16 -13.60 -4.75
C TYR A 142 -8.70 -12.26 -4.24
N ALA A 143 -9.02 -12.23 -2.93
CA ALA A 143 -9.45 -11.02 -2.24
C ALA A 143 -8.22 -10.17 -1.92
N TYR A 144 -8.07 -9.05 -2.62
CA TYR A 144 -6.93 -8.17 -2.47
C TYR A 144 -7.00 -7.39 -1.16
N ASP A 145 -5.95 -7.49 -0.36
CA ASP A 145 -5.65 -6.60 0.75
C ASP A 145 -4.29 -5.94 0.51
N TYR A 146 -4.30 -4.61 0.48
CA TYR A 146 -3.13 -3.83 0.16
C TYR A 146 -1.87 -4.18 0.98
N TYR A 147 -2.00 -4.51 2.27
CA TYR A 147 -0.89 -4.79 3.17
C TYR A 147 -0.68 -6.29 3.42
N ALA A 148 -1.76 -7.07 3.40
CA ALA A 148 -1.75 -8.46 3.81
C ALA A 148 -1.79 -9.45 2.62
N ASP A 149 -2.33 -9.03 1.48
CA ASP A 149 -2.64 -9.91 0.35
C ASP A 149 -2.61 -9.15 -0.99
N ASN A 150 -1.40 -8.90 -1.48
CA ASN A 150 -1.09 -8.12 -2.68
C ASN A 150 -0.13 -8.87 -3.63
N CYS A 151 0.34 -8.18 -4.67
CA CYS A 151 1.24 -8.72 -5.68
C CYS A 151 2.49 -9.41 -5.09
N THR A 152 3.21 -8.70 -4.21
CA THR A 152 4.42 -9.18 -3.56
C THR A 152 4.15 -10.27 -2.54
N THR A 153 3.11 -10.14 -1.71
CA THR A 153 2.83 -11.18 -0.71
C THR A 153 2.44 -12.49 -1.37
N ARG A 154 1.73 -12.45 -2.50
CA ARG A 154 1.39 -13.65 -3.29
C ARG A 154 2.62 -14.31 -3.90
N VAL A 155 3.55 -13.53 -4.45
CA VAL A 155 4.86 -14.02 -4.92
C VAL A 155 5.66 -14.64 -3.77
N ARG A 156 5.78 -13.93 -2.64
CA ARG A 156 6.47 -14.39 -1.42
C ARG A 156 5.88 -15.72 -0.92
N ASP A 157 4.56 -15.81 -0.85
CA ASP A 157 3.86 -16.98 -0.31
C ASP A 157 3.95 -18.18 -1.28
N ALA A 158 3.94 -17.94 -2.59
CA ALA A 158 4.20 -18.97 -3.59
C ALA A 158 5.62 -19.55 -3.45
N LEU A 159 6.63 -18.70 -3.29
CA LEU A 159 8.01 -19.14 -3.05
C LEU A 159 8.14 -19.88 -1.72
N ASP A 160 7.55 -19.37 -0.64
CA ASP A 160 7.63 -19.98 0.70
C ASP A 160 6.99 -21.38 0.71
N LYS A 161 5.87 -21.55 0.00
CA LYS A 161 5.20 -22.84 -0.16
C LYS A 161 6.12 -23.89 -0.78
N ILE A 162 6.84 -23.54 -1.85
CA ILE A 162 7.77 -24.45 -2.53
C ILE A 162 9.04 -24.71 -1.71
N LEU A 163 9.47 -23.72 -0.94
CA LEU A 163 10.60 -23.80 -0.02
C LEU A 163 10.24 -24.44 1.33
N GLY A 164 9.02 -24.96 1.50
CA GLY A 164 8.60 -25.68 2.71
C GLY A 164 8.55 -24.80 3.96
N GLY A 165 8.23 -23.51 3.83
CA GLY A 165 8.14 -22.57 4.95
C GLY A 165 9.47 -21.92 5.35
N ALA A 166 10.55 -22.15 4.60
CA ALA A 166 11.88 -21.66 4.94
C ALA A 166 11.99 -20.13 4.93
N LEU A 167 11.26 -19.45 4.03
CA LEU A 167 11.24 -17.98 3.99
C LEU A 167 10.54 -17.45 5.23
N ARG A 168 9.32 -17.92 5.50
CA ARG A 168 8.52 -17.47 6.63
C ARG A 168 9.25 -17.70 7.95
N LYS A 169 9.88 -18.86 8.13
CA LYS A 169 10.64 -19.19 9.34
C LYS A 169 11.78 -18.19 9.61
N GLN A 170 12.51 -17.79 8.57
CA GLN A 170 13.64 -16.86 8.72
C GLN A 170 13.16 -15.42 8.87
N LEU A 171 12.24 -14.96 8.02
CA LEU A 171 11.83 -13.57 7.97
C LEU A 171 10.90 -13.16 9.13
N THR A 172 10.16 -14.11 9.74
CA THR A 172 9.38 -13.81 10.95
C THR A 172 10.26 -13.64 12.20
N ALA A 173 11.47 -14.19 12.19
CA ALA A 173 12.43 -14.05 13.29
C ALA A 173 13.20 -12.73 13.25
N LEU A 174 13.13 -11.99 12.14
CA LEU A 174 13.82 -10.71 11.94
C LEU A 174 12.83 -9.55 12.13
N PRO A 175 13.21 -8.48 12.87
CA PRO A 175 12.39 -7.28 12.93
C PRO A 175 12.35 -6.59 11.56
N GLY A 176 11.22 -5.98 11.23
CA GLY A 176 11.10 -5.04 10.11
C GLY A 176 11.71 -3.68 10.46
N GLY A 177 11.94 -2.87 9.44
CA GLY A 177 12.48 -1.52 9.57
C GLY A 177 11.42 -0.46 9.85
N MET A 178 10.21 -0.60 9.31
CA MET A 178 9.14 0.40 9.40
C MET A 178 7.76 -0.22 9.58
N THR A 179 6.82 0.61 10.04
CA THR A 179 5.39 0.26 10.04
C THR A 179 4.77 0.44 8.66
N TYR A 180 3.56 -0.08 8.46
CA TYR A 180 2.80 0.13 7.23
C TYR A 180 2.57 1.63 6.93
N ARG A 181 2.23 2.45 7.93
CA ARG A 181 2.06 3.90 7.78
C ARG A 181 3.35 4.56 7.31
N GLN A 182 4.47 4.20 7.93
CA GLN A 182 5.76 4.79 7.60
C GLN A 182 6.17 4.45 6.16
N GLN A 183 6.01 3.19 5.75
CA GLN A 183 6.26 2.80 4.36
C GLN A 183 5.33 3.52 3.38
N THR A 184 4.04 3.64 3.69
CA THR A 184 3.09 4.37 2.86
C THR A 184 3.45 5.85 2.74
N ALA A 185 3.80 6.51 3.85
CA ALA A 185 4.21 7.91 3.82
C ALA A 185 5.49 8.13 2.99
N ARG A 186 6.49 7.26 3.19
CA ARG A 186 7.75 7.27 2.45
C ARG A 186 7.53 7.11 0.95
N LEU A 187 6.75 6.11 0.54
CA LEU A 187 6.54 5.78 -0.88
C LEU A 187 5.59 6.77 -1.59
N MET A 188 4.71 7.44 -0.85
CA MET A 188 3.83 8.49 -1.34
C MET A 188 4.44 9.90 -1.31
N ASN A 189 5.71 10.06 -0.92
CA ASN A 189 6.34 11.37 -0.73
C ASN A 189 6.30 12.27 -1.98
N ALA A 190 6.34 11.68 -3.19
CA ALA A 190 6.21 12.44 -4.45
C ALA A 190 4.79 12.99 -4.69
N GLN A 191 3.80 12.54 -3.93
CA GLN A 191 2.41 13.03 -3.97
C GLN A 191 1.94 13.45 -2.56
N PRO A 192 2.46 14.57 -2.00
CA PRO A 192 2.26 14.91 -0.59
C PRO A 192 0.79 15.06 -0.17
N TRP A 193 -0.08 15.53 -1.08
CA TRP A 193 -1.50 15.68 -0.77
C TRP A 193 -2.19 14.32 -0.59
N LEU A 194 -1.88 13.34 -1.45
CA LEU A 194 -2.45 11.99 -1.37
C LEU A 194 -1.87 11.24 -0.18
N MET A 195 -0.57 11.41 0.06
CA MET A 195 0.11 10.93 1.26
C MET A 195 -0.61 11.39 2.54
N LEU A 196 -0.96 12.68 2.64
CA LEU A 196 -1.69 13.22 3.80
C LEU A 196 -3.09 12.61 3.93
N VAL A 197 -3.81 12.40 2.82
CA VAL A 197 -5.14 11.75 2.85
C VAL A 197 -5.04 10.31 3.35
N LEU A 198 -4.07 9.54 2.83
CA LEU A 198 -3.82 8.17 3.25
C LEU A 198 -3.41 8.13 4.73
N ASP A 199 -2.45 8.97 5.14
CA ASP A 199 -2.01 9.06 6.53
C ASP A 199 -3.17 9.40 7.48
N LEU A 200 -4.02 10.38 7.14
CA LEU A 200 -5.21 10.69 7.92
C LEU A 200 -6.17 9.49 8.05
N GLY A 201 -6.32 8.72 6.97
CA GLY A 201 -7.23 7.57 6.87
C GLY A 201 -6.77 6.31 7.59
N LEU A 202 -5.45 6.11 7.74
CA LEU A 202 -4.88 4.94 8.40
C LEU A 202 -5.13 4.95 9.91
N GLY A 203 -5.55 3.82 10.46
CA GLY A 203 -5.75 3.56 11.89
C GLY A 203 -4.58 2.81 12.54
N PRO A 204 -4.73 2.35 13.79
CA PRO A 204 -3.67 1.70 14.57
C PRO A 204 -3.12 0.39 13.97
N TYR A 205 -3.85 -0.29 13.08
CA TYR A 205 -3.32 -1.46 12.38
C TYR A 205 -2.09 -1.11 11.54
N ALA A 206 -2.08 0.07 10.92
CA ALA A 206 -0.97 0.51 10.08
C ALA A 206 0.27 0.93 10.89
N ASP A 207 0.15 1.04 12.21
CA ASP A 207 1.21 1.51 13.09
C ASP A 207 1.87 0.41 13.91
N GLN A 208 1.42 -0.84 13.73
CA GLN A 208 2.03 -1.98 14.42
C GLN A 208 3.48 -2.19 13.96
N PRO A 209 4.38 -2.58 14.87
CA PRO A 209 5.73 -3.00 14.48
C PRO A 209 5.63 -4.25 13.60
N LEU A 210 6.35 -4.24 12.47
CA LEU A 210 6.39 -5.35 11.53
C LEU A 210 7.62 -6.23 11.79
N ASN A 211 7.54 -7.50 11.42
CA ASN A 211 8.73 -8.32 11.14
C ASN A 211 9.08 -8.24 9.64
N ALA A 212 10.25 -8.75 9.26
CA ALA A 212 10.70 -8.72 7.87
C ALA A 212 9.73 -9.46 6.93
N TRP A 213 9.08 -10.53 7.40
CA TRP A 213 8.05 -11.24 6.61
C TRP A 213 6.88 -10.33 6.25
N GLN A 214 6.33 -9.62 7.24
CA GLN A 214 5.22 -8.69 7.04
C GLN A 214 5.63 -7.47 6.21
N GLU A 215 6.84 -6.95 6.40
CA GLU A 215 7.35 -5.82 5.64
C GLU A 215 7.69 -6.18 4.18
N SER A 216 7.95 -7.47 3.89
CA SER A 216 7.96 -8.04 2.53
C SER A 216 6.56 -8.10 1.88
N PHE A 217 5.66 -7.16 2.21
CA PHE A 217 4.54 -6.78 1.35
C PHE A 217 4.98 -5.80 0.26
N LEU A 218 6.19 -5.26 0.37
CA LEU A 218 6.82 -4.37 -0.61
C LEU A 218 7.85 -5.12 -1.46
N PRO A 219 7.84 -4.94 -2.79
CA PRO A 219 8.77 -5.58 -3.71
C PRO A 219 10.24 -5.39 -3.34
N MET A 220 10.65 -4.14 -3.11
CA MET A 220 12.04 -3.82 -2.75
C MET A 220 12.48 -4.46 -1.43
N VAL A 221 11.53 -4.65 -0.50
CA VAL A 221 11.83 -5.30 0.79
C VAL A 221 11.95 -6.80 0.58
N LEU A 222 11.05 -7.43 -0.17
CA LEU A 222 11.18 -8.85 -0.52
C LEU A 222 12.52 -9.12 -1.22
N GLN A 223 12.84 -8.36 -2.28
CA GLN A 223 14.11 -8.42 -3.00
C GLN A 223 15.31 -8.37 -2.04
N GLN A 224 15.35 -7.37 -1.15
CA GLN A 224 16.44 -7.23 -0.18
C GLN A 224 16.51 -8.41 0.80
N GLN A 225 15.37 -8.87 1.31
CA GLN A 225 15.31 -9.96 2.29
C GLN A 225 15.76 -11.29 1.68
N LEU A 226 15.44 -11.58 0.41
CA LEU A 226 15.85 -12.83 -0.25
C LEU A 226 17.38 -12.99 -0.33
N ASN A 227 18.14 -11.90 -0.40
CA ASN A 227 19.61 -11.93 -0.41
C ASN A 227 20.21 -12.53 0.89
N HIS A 228 19.44 -12.57 1.98
CA HIS A 228 19.89 -13.10 3.27
C HIS A 228 19.35 -14.50 3.58
N VAL A 229 18.42 -15.01 2.77
CA VAL A 229 17.78 -16.30 3.00
C VAL A 229 18.73 -17.44 2.67
N GLN A 230 18.81 -18.40 3.59
CA GLN A 230 19.51 -19.67 3.40
C GLN A 230 18.50 -20.82 3.27
N ILE A 231 18.74 -21.75 2.34
CA ILE A 231 17.92 -22.94 2.12
C ILE A 231 18.77 -24.21 2.24
N ASP A 232 18.13 -25.35 2.46
CA ASP A 232 18.82 -26.65 2.52
C ASP A 232 19.48 -26.94 1.15
N ASN A 233 20.73 -27.40 1.19
CA ASN A 233 21.47 -27.78 0.01
C ASN A 233 21.22 -29.24 -0.45
N GLY A 234 20.38 -29.99 0.28
CA GLY A 234 20.05 -31.40 0.02
C GLY A 234 21.08 -32.41 0.55
N SER A 235 22.11 -31.92 1.24
CA SER A 235 23.21 -32.72 1.81
C SER A 235 23.44 -32.44 3.30
N GLY A 236 22.45 -31.84 3.98
CA GLY A 236 22.52 -31.50 5.40
C GLY A 236 23.23 -30.18 5.72
N GLY A 237 23.50 -29.36 4.71
CA GLY A 237 24.05 -28.01 4.87
C GLY A 237 23.12 -26.92 4.33
N LEU A 238 23.54 -25.66 4.45
CA LEU A 238 22.81 -24.52 3.94
C LEU A 238 23.50 -23.92 2.72
N LYS A 239 22.71 -23.32 1.83
CA LYS A 239 23.18 -22.49 0.70
C LYS A 239 22.30 -21.24 0.55
N PRO A 240 22.82 -20.15 -0.01
CA PRO A 240 22.01 -18.97 -0.30
C PRO A 240 20.86 -19.30 -1.27
N LEU A 241 19.69 -18.70 -1.04
CA LEU A 241 18.57 -18.80 -1.98
C LEU A 241 18.85 -18.00 -3.27
N VAL A 242 19.33 -16.77 -3.15
CA VAL A 242 19.69 -15.94 -4.31
C VAL A 242 21.08 -16.36 -4.81
N GLN A 243 21.14 -16.83 -6.04
CA GLN A 243 22.37 -17.30 -6.68
C GLN A 243 23.13 -16.17 -7.37
N SER A 244 22.39 -15.24 -7.99
CA SER A 244 22.92 -14.02 -8.58
C SER A 244 21.83 -12.95 -8.66
N GLU A 245 22.24 -11.68 -8.63
CA GLU A 245 21.36 -10.53 -8.81
C GLU A 245 21.86 -9.69 -9.99
N GLN A 246 20.95 -9.29 -10.87
CA GLN A 246 21.23 -8.46 -12.03
C GLN A 246 20.27 -7.27 -12.06
N LEU A 247 20.83 -6.06 -12.04
CA LEU A 247 20.09 -4.85 -12.37
C LEU A 247 19.95 -4.78 -13.90
N VAL A 248 18.75 -5.10 -14.41
CA VAL A 248 18.43 -5.08 -15.85
C VAL A 248 18.26 -3.65 -16.35
N SER A 249 17.59 -2.80 -15.55
CA SER A 249 17.45 -1.37 -15.80
C SER A 249 17.46 -0.60 -14.49
N PRO A 250 18.21 0.53 -14.38
CA PRO A 250 18.12 1.41 -13.23
C PRO A 250 16.80 2.18 -13.21
N ASN A 251 16.40 2.66 -12.02
CA ASN A 251 15.24 3.55 -11.90
C ASN A 251 15.63 4.94 -12.42
N ARG A 252 14.82 5.49 -13.33
CA ARG A 252 14.97 6.84 -13.90
C ARG A 252 13.93 7.82 -13.35
N LEU A 253 13.13 7.37 -12.39
CA LEU A 253 12.14 8.17 -11.67
C LEU A 253 12.64 8.57 -10.28
N ASP A 254 11.92 9.48 -9.64
CA ASP A 254 12.20 9.89 -8.26
C ASP A 254 12.12 8.69 -7.32
N VAL A 255 13.28 8.31 -6.77
CA VAL A 255 13.39 7.23 -5.81
C VAL A 255 12.78 7.69 -4.48
N PRO A 256 11.93 6.87 -3.84
CA PRO A 256 11.40 7.19 -2.52
C PRO A 256 12.51 7.48 -1.50
N PRO A 257 12.34 8.48 -0.62
CA PRO A 257 13.33 8.81 0.40
C PRO A 257 13.62 7.60 1.29
N VAL A 258 14.78 7.56 1.96
CA VAL A 258 15.13 6.43 2.84
C VAL A 258 14.21 6.37 4.07
N ASN A 259 13.82 7.53 4.60
CA ASN A 259 12.98 7.64 5.80
C ASN A 259 11.64 8.30 5.46
N PRO A 260 10.55 7.97 6.20
CA PRO A 260 9.29 8.68 6.07
C PRO A 260 9.44 10.15 6.49
N PRO A 261 8.66 11.07 5.89
CA PRO A 261 8.64 12.46 6.32
C PRO A 261 8.05 12.60 7.73
N ASP A 262 8.65 13.44 8.58
CA ASP A 262 8.06 13.78 9.88
C ASP A 262 7.05 14.92 9.72
N LEU A 263 5.76 14.59 9.81
CA LEU A 263 4.66 15.52 9.61
C LEU A 263 4.34 16.37 10.84
N ARG A 264 4.96 16.11 12.00
CA ARG A 264 4.61 16.78 13.28
C ARG A 264 4.81 18.29 13.20
N LEU A 265 5.99 18.76 12.80
CA LEU A 265 6.29 20.19 12.73
C LEU A 265 5.50 20.92 11.63
N PRO A 266 5.44 20.43 10.38
CA PRO A 266 4.64 21.07 9.34
C PRO A 266 3.15 21.20 9.71
N LEU A 267 2.55 20.14 10.27
CA LEU A 267 1.13 20.15 10.63
C LEU A 267 0.86 20.96 11.91
N ALA A 268 1.78 20.98 12.87
CA ALA A 268 1.70 21.89 14.02
C ALA A 268 1.73 23.36 13.56
N ALA A 269 2.67 23.72 12.67
CA ALA A 269 2.77 25.07 12.13
C ALA A 269 1.50 25.46 11.36
N ALA A 270 1.00 24.57 10.49
CA ALA A 270 -0.25 24.79 9.76
C ALA A 270 -1.45 25.01 10.70
N GLY A 271 -1.57 24.19 11.75
CA GLY A 271 -2.63 24.31 12.75
C GLY A 271 -2.55 25.63 13.53
N LEU A 272 -1.35 26.02 13.96
CA LEU A 272 -1.11 27.29 14.66
C LEU A 272 -1.41 28.51 13.77
N ILE A 273 -0.98 28.48 12.51
CA ILE A 273 -1.25 29.55 11.53
C ILE A 273 -2.77 29.66 11.31
N LEU A 274 -3.46 28.55 11.08
CA LEU A 274 -4.91 28.54 10.88
C LEU A 274 -5.64 29.08 12.12
N ALA A 275 -5.25 28.64 13.31
CA ALA A 275 -5.79 29.15 14.57
C ALA A 275 -5.54 30.65 14.75
N ALA A 276 -4.34 31.14 14.47
CA ALA A 276 -4.01 32.56 14.51
C ALA A 276 -4.86 33.37 13.52
N CYS A 277 -5.04 32.87 12.30
CA CYS A 277 -5.91 33.47 11.29
C CYS A 277 -7.37 33.53 11.76
N MET A 278 -7.90 32.47 12.40
CA MET A 278 -9.24 32.48 12.99
C MET A 278 -9.37 33.56 14.07
N LEU A 279 -8.40 33.66 14.99
CA LEU A 279 -8.42 34.64 16.07
C LEU A 279 -8.28 36.09 15.55
N ALA A 280 -7.41 36.33 14.58
CA ALA A 280 -7.26 37.63 13.93
C ALA A 280 -8.52 38.03 13.17
N ALA A 281 -9.08 37.11 12.37
CA ALA A 281 -10.33 37.32 11.67
C ALA A 281 -11.48 37.60 12.66
N ARG A 282 -11.52 36.93 13.81
CA ARG A 282 -12.54 37.21 14.84
C ARG A 282 -12.51 38.65 15.34
N ARG A 283 -11.32 39.28 15.34
CA ARG A 283 -11.10 40.66 15.80
C ARG A 283 -11.32 41.72 14.72
N TRP A 284 -11.02 41.41 13.46
CA TRP A 284 -11.00 42.38 12.36
C TRP A 284 -12.02 42.12 11.25
N SER A 285 -12.47 40.88 11.05
CA SER A 285 -13.44 40.49 10.02
C SER A 285 -14.36 39.37 10.54
N PRO A 286 -15.48 39.70 11.21
CA PRO A 286 -16.41 38.71 11.72
C PRO A 286 -16.95 37.76 10.65
N ILE A 287 -17.08 38.23 9.40
CA ILE A 287 -17.43 37.40 8.25
C ILE A 287 -16.30 36.46 7.85
N GLY A 288 -15.04 36.94 7.83
CA GLY A 288 -13.87 36.11 7.56
C GLY A 288 -13.70 35.00 8.60
N TYR A 289 -13.93 35.32 9.89
CA TYR A 289 -13.97 34.31 10.95
C TYR A 289 -15.04 33.25 10.68
N ALA A 290 -16.24 33.68 10.32
CA ALA A 290 -17.35 32.77 10.07
C ALA A 290 -17.05 31.82 8.89
N LEU A 291 -16.50 32.35 7.78
CA LEU A 291 -16.13 31.56 6.61
C LEU A 291 -15.00 30.58 6.95
N LEU A 292 -13.87 31.08 7.46
CA LEU A 292 -12.68 30.27 7.75
C LEU A 292 -12.99 29.13 8.74
N THR A 293 -13.71 29.46 9.81
CA THR A 293 -14.10 28.48 10.83
C THR A 293 -15.12 27.49 10.29
N SER A 294 -16.08 27.95 9.47
CA SER A 294 -17.04 27.03 8.83
C SER A 294 -16.34 26.06 7.88
N THR A 295 -15.37 26.52 7.09
CA THR A 295 -14.58 25.64 6.21
C THR A 295 -13.86 24.56 7.01
N TYR A 296 -13.21 24.93 8.12
CA TYR A 296 -12.59 23.94 9.01
C TYR A 296 -13.59 22.94 9.59
N LEU A 297 -14.73 23.42 10.12
CA LEU A 297 -15.76 22.55 10.70
C LEU A 297 -16.42 21.62 9.67
N VAL A 298 -16.64 22.11 8.44
CA VAL A 298 -17.11 21.29 7.32
C VAL A 298 -16.09 20.21 7.00
N ALA A 299 -14.81 20.58 6.83
CA ALA A 299 -13.75 19.62 6.56
C ALA A 299 -13.63 18.57 7.66
N ALA A 300 -13.61 18.99 8.94
CA ALA A 300 -13.55 18.09 10.08
C ALA A 300 -14.76 17.15 10.16
N GLY A 301 -15.95 17.67 9.85
CA GLY A 301 -17.18 16.88 9.79
C GLY A 301 -17.18 15.85 8.67
N LEU A 302 -16.75 16.23 7.47
CA LEU A 302 -16.66 15.34 6.31
C LEU A 302 -15.60 14.25 6.51
N VAL A 303 -14.43 14.61 7.05
CA VAL A 303 -13.40 13.62 7.45
C VAL A 303 -13.97 12.66 8.47
N GLY A 304 -14.69 13.17 9.48
CA GLY A 304 -15.33 12.32 10.48
C GLY A 304 -16.35 11.35 9.90
N LEU A 305 -17.19 11.81 8.97
CA LEU A 305 -18.14 10.95 8.26
C LEU A 305 -17.43 9.89 7.42
N LEU A 306 -16.36 10.26 6.71
CA LEU A 306 -15.54 9.34 5.93
C LEU A 306 -14.93 8.26 6.83
N LEU A 307 -14.30 8.64 7.94
CA LEU A 307 -13.68 7.71 8.88
C LEU A 307 -14.71 6.77 9.55
N ILE A 308 -15.90 7.26 9.91
CA ILE A 308 -16.99 6.40 10.40
C ILE A 308 -17.46 5.43 9.31
N GLY A 309 -17.56 5.91 8.06
CA GLY A 309 -17.88 5.08 6.91
C GLY A 309 -16.87 3.96 6.71
N LEU A 310 -15.56 4.28 6.70
CA LEU A 310 -14.48 3.30 6.64
C LEU A 310 -14.57 2.29 7.79
N TRP A 311 -14.84 2.77 9.01
CA TRP A 311 -14.94 1.92 10.19
C TRP A 311 -16.14 0.94 10.13
N THR A 312 -17.31 1.42 9.70
CA THR A 312 -18.58 0.68 9.91
C THR A 312 -19.17 0.09 8.64
N LEU A 313 -18.81 0.60 7.47
CA LEU A 313 -19.44 0.24 6.19
C LEU A 313 -18.49 -0.46 5.21
N THR A 314 -17.21 -0.58 5.56
CA THR A 314 -16.18 -1.14 4.67
C THR A 314 -15.37 -2.24 5.35
N THR A 315 -14.65 -3.03 4.55
CA THR A 315 -13.69 -4.04 5.00
C THR A 315 -12.27 -3.49 5.10
N HIS A 316 -12.06 -2.18 5.03
CA HIS A 316 -10.75 -1.54 5.15
C HIS A 316 -10.20 -1.66 6.59
N HIS A 317 -9.64 -2.81 6.92
CA HIS A 317 -9.07 -3.09 8.24
C HIS A 317 -7.99 -2.08 8.65
N SER A 318 -7.19 -1.61 7.69
CA SER A 318 -6.15 -0.60 7.91
C SER A 318 -6.68 0.76 8.36
N ALA A 319 -7.97 1.06 8.16
CA ALA A 319 -8.63 2.30 8.60
C ALA A 319 -9.48 2.12 9.87
N TRP A 320 -9.63 0.88 10.37
CA TRP A 320 -10.47 0.57 11.52
C TRP A 320 -9.91 1.17 12.83
N ALA A 321 -10.81 1.55 13.75
CA ALA A 321 -10.49 2.18 15.05
C ALA A 321 -9.55 3.40 14.96
N ASN A 322 -9.67 4.19 13.88
CA ASN A 322 -8.87 5.38 13.67
C ASN A 322 -9.22 6.50 14.68
N ALA A 323 -8.29 6.77 15.61
CA ALA A 323 -8.41 7.78 16.65
C ALA A 323 -8.43 9.23 16.13
N ASN A 324 -8.17 9.47 14.83
CA ASN A 324 -8.40 10.78 14.22
C ASN A 324 -9.87 11.23 14.32
N LEU A 325 -10.81 10.29 14.54
CA LEU A 325 -12.20 10.60 14.88
C LEU A 325 -12.37 11.46 16.13
N LEU A 326 -11.41 11.44 17.07
CA LEU A 326 -11.45 12.30 18.26
C LEU A 326 -11.24 13.78 17.90
N PHE A 327 -10.61 14.07 16.76
CA PHE A 327 -10.33 15.43 16.28
C PHE A 327 -11.26 15.86 15.15
N PHE A 328 -11.60 14.92 14.27
CA PHE A 328 -12.41 15.12 13.09
C PHE A 328 -13.63 14.24 13.21
N ASN A 329 -14.75 14.82 13.63
CA ASN A 329 -16.00 14.09 13.81
C ASN A 329 -17.20 14.88 13.26
N PRO A 330 -18.32 14.19 12.95
CA PRO A 330 -19.51 14.83 12.41
C PRO A 330 -20.14 15.89 13.32
N LEU A 331 -19.86 15.90 14.63
CA LEU A 331 -20.39 16.92 15.55
C LEU A 331 -19.92 18.33 15.17
N ALA A 332 -18.78 18.45 14.47
CA ALA A 332 -18.30 19.71 13.90
C ALA A 332 -19.36 20.38 12.99
N LEU A 333 -20.14 19.60 12.23
CA LEU A 333 -21.19 20.14 11.35
C LEU A 333 -22.34 20.77 12.15
N ILE A 334 -22.66 20.20 13.30
CA ILE A 334 -23.73 20.70 14.19
C ILE A 334 -23.35 22.07 14.77
N MET A 335 -22.05 22.37 14.89
CA MET A 335 -21.55 23.64 15.42
C MET A 335 -21.59 24.80 14.41
N LEU A 336 -21.85 24.54 13.11
CA LEU A 336 -21.83 25.57 12.07
C LEU A 336 -22.76 26.77 12.37
N PRO A 337 -24.05 26.59 12.75
CA PRO A 337 -24.93 27.72 13.04
C PRO A 337 -24.41 28.60 14.19
N ALA A 338 -23.71 28.02 15.15
CA ALA A 338 -23.14 28.76 16.28
C ALA A 338 -22.06 29.75 15.84
N ILE A 339 -21.22 29.37 14.87
CA ILE A 339 -20.20 30.24 14.29
C ILE A 339 -20.86 31.45 13.61
N TRP A 340 -21.91 31.20 12.81
CA TRP A 340 -22.65 32.25 12.11
C TRP A 340 -23.49 33.14 13.04
N ARG A 341 -23.83 32.67 14.24
CA ARG A 341 -24.43 33.48 15.31
C ARG A 341 -23.39 34.30 16.06
N ALA A 342 -22.24 33.70 16.38
CA ALA A 342 -21.14 34.35 17.07
C ALA A 342 -20.58 35.54 16.28
N ARG A 343 -20.63 35.51 14.94
CA ARG A 343 -20.28 36.68 14.10
C ARG A 343 -21.14 37.91 14.39
N ARG A 344 -22.39 37.72 14.85
CA ARG A 344 -23.35 38.78 15.21
C ARG A 344 -23.30 39.11 16.71
N GLY A 345 -22.32 38.59 17.45
CA GLY A 345 -22.24 38.78 18.91
C GLY A 345 -23.29 38.02 19.71
N ILE A 346 -23.99 37.06 19.10
CA ILE A 346 -25.01 36.26 19.79
C ILE A 346 -24.31 35.11 20.52
N ALA A 347 -24.57 35.01 21.84
CA ALA A 347 -24.02 33.94 22.67
C ALA A 347 -24.45 32.55 22.18
N PRO A 348 -23.58 31.52 22.32
CA PRO A 348 -23.93 30.14 22.03
C PRO A 348 -25.02 29.62 22.97
N SER A 349 -25.78 28.61 22.54
CA SER A 349 -26.71 27.91 23.44
C SER A 349 -25.95 26.94 24.35
N ARG A 350 -26.56 26.56 25.49
CA ARG A 350 -25.99 25.53 26.39
C ARG A 350 -25.70 24.19 25.69
N PHE A 351 -26.49 23.85 24.68
CA PHE A 351 -26.26 22.67 23.84
C PHE A 351 -24.96 22.77 23.05
N ILE A 352 -24.73 23.91 22.37
CA ILE A 352 -23.46 24.17 21.68
C ILE A 352 -22.31 24.18 22.68
N GLU A 353 -22.53 24.74 23.87
CA GLU A 353 -21.54 24.72 24.94
C GLU A 353 -21.10 23.31 25.34
N ALA A 354 -22.06 22.41 25.50
CA ALA A 354 -21.79 21.00 25.76
C ALA A 354 -20.99 20.35 24.61
N LEU A 355 -21.31 20.65 23.34
CA LEU A 355 -20.61 20.06 22.19
C LEU A 355 -19.13 20.43 22.12
N TRP A 356 -18.76 21.70 22.34
CA TRP A 356 -17.35 22.06 22.27
C TRP A 356 -16.59 21.63 23.53
N LEU A 357 -17.23 21.54 24.69
CA LEU A 357 -16.65 20.89 25.87
C LEU A 357 -16.39 19.39 25.62
N LEU A 358 -17.33 18.70 24.98
CA LEU A 358 -17.16 17.31 24.54
C LEU A 358 -15.99 17.18 23.55
N GLN A 359 -15.85 18.12 22.61
CA GLN A 359 -14.72 18.14 21.69
C GLN A 359 -13.38 18.35 22.39
N LEU A 360 -13.31 19.25 23.39
CA LEU A 360 -12.10 19.42 24.20
C LEU A 360 -11.77 18.18 25.03
N LEU A 361 -12.80 17.50 25.56
CA LEU A 361 -12.63 16.22 26.22
C LEU A 361 -12.10 15.15 25.25
N ALA A 362 -12.61 15.10 24.01
CA ALA A 362 -12.11 14.18 22.98
C ALA A 362 -10.62 14.41 22.66
N ILE A 363 -10.19 15.67 22.59
CA ILE A 363 -8.77 16.03 22.43
C ILE A 363 -7.94 15.57 23.63
N LEU A 364 -8.44 15.76 24.86
CA LEU A 364 -7.76 15.29 26.07
C LEU A 364 -7.65 13.76 26.10
N ILE A 365 -8.71 13.05 25.71
CA ILE A 365 -8.69 11.59 25.59
C ILE A 365 -7.63 11.18 24.59
N ALA A 366 -7.58 11.79 23.40
CA ALA A 366 -6.61 11.45 22.39
C ALA A 366 -5.15 11.72 22.82
N LEU A 367 -4.90 12.82 23.55
CA LEU A 367 -3.61 13.07 24.20
C LEU A 367 -3.26 11.96 25.19
N SER A 368 -4.24 11.54 25.99
CA SER A 368 -4.06 10.51 27.02
C SER A 368 -3.77 9.14 26.39
N LEU A 369 -4.32 8.85 25.20
CA LEU A 369 -4.04 7.60 24.48
C LEU A 369 -2.54 7.41 24.20
N HIS A 370 -1.78 8.48 23.96
CA HIS A 370 -0.33 8.39 23.75
C HIS A 370 0.48 8.09 25.02
N LEU A 371 -0.16 8.15 26.20
CA LEU A 371 0.44 7.77 27.47
C LEU A 371 0.18 6.30 27.82
N LEU A 372 -0.77 5.64 27.13
CA LEU A 372 -1.17 4.27 27.43
C LEU A 372 -0.27 3.27 26.70
N PRO A 373 0.26 2.25 27.40
CA PRO A 373 0.97 1.17 26.75
C PRO A 373 0.00 0.37 25.84
N GLY A 374 0.45 0.02 24.63
CA GLY A 374 -0.32 -0.80 23.69
C GLY A 374 -1.25 -0.04 22.74
N VAL A 375 -1.43 1.28 22.89
CA VAL A 375 -2.12 2.10 21.89
C VAL A 375 -1.08 2.66 20.91
N VAL A 376 -1.08 2.13 19.69
CA VAL A 376 0.06 2.32 18.76
C VAL A 376 -0.22 3.36 17.67
N GLN A 377 -1.35 4.08 17.67
CA GLN A 377 -1.62 4.99 16.54
C GLN A 377 -0.68 6.21 16.51
N GLN A 378 -0.01 6.44 15.38
CA GLN A 378 0.91 7.55 15.16
C GLN A 378 0.18 8.80 14.61
N ASN A 379 -0.88 9.24 15.30
CA ASN A 379 -1.70 10.38 14.87
C ASN A 379 -1.31 11.74 15.50
N GLN A 380 -0.13 11.85 16.14
CA GLN A 380 0.37 13.10 16.71
C GLN A 380 0.38 14.27 15.69
N PRO A 381 0.76 14.09 14.42
CA PRO A 381 0.73 15.20 13.45
C PRO A 381 -0.67 15.83 13.29
N TRP A 382 -1.71 15.01 13.22
CA TRP A 382 -3.10 15.45 13.09
C TRP A 382 -3.66 16.05 14.37
N LEU A 383 -3.27 15.50 15.52
CA LEU A 383 -3.55 16.09 16.83
C LEU A 383 -2.96 17.51 16.94
N LEU A 384 -1.70 17.68 16.54
CA LEU A 384 -0.99 18.96 16.56
C LEU A 384 -1.59 19.99 15.60
N PHE A 385 -2.14 19.55 14.46
CA PHE A 385 -2.89 20.41 13.55
C PHE A 385 -4.25 20.84 14.14
N ALA A 386 -5.03 19.87 14.64
CA ALA A 386 -6.41 20.10 15.01
C ALA A 386 -6.56 20.82 16.36
N MET A 387 -5.68 20.54 17.33
CA MET A 387 -5.80 21.08 18.69
C MET A 387 -5.80 22.62 18.73
N PRO A 388 -4.86 23.35 18.09
CA PRO A 388 -4.89 24.81 18.08
C PRO A 388 -6.17 25.38 17.48
N CYS A 389 -6.68 24.75 16.41
CA CYS A 389 -7.92 25.16 15.74
C CYS A 389 -9.12 25.03 16.68
N TRP A 390 -9.28 23.88 17.34
CA TRP A 390 -10.35 23.67 18.30
C TRP A 390 -10.28 24.61 19.50
N LEU A 391 -9.07 24.89 20.01
CA LEU A 391 -8.86 25.86 21.09
C LEU A 391 -9.23 27.29 20.67
N ALA A 392 -8.90 27.70 19.44
CA ALA A 392 -9.27 29.01 18.90
C ALA A 392 -10.79 29.18 18.76
N ILE A 393 -11.49 28.14 18.30
CA ILE A 393 -12.96 28.11 18.20
C ILE A 393 -13.59 28.21 19.59
N ALA A 394 -13.14 27.37 20.53
CA ALA A 394 -13.58 27.37 21.92
C ALA A 394 -13.43 28.75 22.59
N TRP A 395 -12.26 29.37 22.44
CA TRP A 395 -11.98 30.70 22.98
C TRP A 395 -12.89 31.78 22.36
N SER A 396 -13.08 31.72 21.04
CA SER A 396 -13.89 32.69 20.30
C SER A 396 -15.37 32.62 20.67
N LEU A 397 -15.89 31.41 20.90
CA LEU A 397 -17.26 31.19 21.35
C LEU A 397 -17.49 31.64 22.79
N ARG A 398 -16.52 31.43 23.71
CA ARG A 398 -16.61 31.94 25.10
C ARG A 398 -16.65 33.46 25.17
N ARG A 399 -15.84 34.17 24.35
CA ARG A 399 -15.80 35.64 24.39
C ARG A 399 -17.05 36.31 23.82
N GLY A 400 -17.76 35.66 22.90
CA GLY A 400 -19.06 36.15 22.42
C GLY A 400 -20.18 36.10 23.46
N ALA A 401 -19.99 35.39 24.58
CA ALA A 401 -20.95 35.31 25.68
C ALA A 401 -20.81 36.44 26.72
N ARG A 402 -19.77 37.27 26.64
CA ARG A 402 -19.65 38.46 27.49
C ARG A 402 -20.31 39.64 26.77
N PRO A 403 -21.34 40.29 27.36
CA PRO A 403 -21.85 41.54 26.79
C PRO A 403 -20.70 42.53 26.69
N LEU A 404 -20.64 43.28 25.59
CA LEU A 404 -19.80 44.47 25.50
C LEU A 404 -20.28 45.42 26.60
N SER A 405 -19.62 45.39 27.75
CA SER A 405 -19.74 46.45 28.74
C SER A 405 -19.03 47.68 28.19
N SER A 406 -19.82 48.75 28.05
CA SER A 406 -19.52 50.13 27.63
C SER A 406 -18.98 50.34 26.23
#